data_AF-A0A8H5F0B1-F1
#
_entry.id   AF-A0A8H5F0B1-F1
#
_cell.length_a   1.000
_cell.length_b   1.000
_cell.length_c   1.000
_cell.angle_alpha   90.00
_cell.angle_beta   90.00
_cell.angle_gamma   90.00
#
_symmetry.space_group_name_H-M   'P 1'
#
loop_
_entity.id
_entity.type
_entity.pdbx_description
1 polymer ?
#
loop_
_entity_poly.entity_id
_entity_poly.type
_entity_poly.pdbx_seq_one_letter_code
_entity_poly.pdbx_strand_id
1 'polypeptide(L)'
;MLPSIALLFASAFALLALLPFSIAHGIAGVIAAHRELSTLSAIINQYPQLLEALTSTNGTFLAPSNAAIDTFVAAQGADLSAISNDTIQALVSYHLLPTALSAANLSVAGGAIAQTSLLSQAYANLQGASNVVYASAYGSAGQDSGPSGLKVYSGVGTPANVTSSDLAYPGGFVHVIDRVLNFPQPCTKTAQAAQLSTLYDALVKANLTDYVDTTANFTCFAPTNTAFQAAGIDLAALSSQQLVDALKYHSIVGSVGYSTALEDGKEYQTLLGVPVTVHKRDQQLFINDVAVLQSNVIMSNGVAHVLSGVLTPPANATTTTSSASSTSTSPGGASTTGTAAGSSTGTAGNGAVSLSARGVTCYMIVTLIFTSLAFA
;
A
#
# COMPACT_ATOMS: atom_id res chain seq x y z
N MET A 1 84.51 -41.46 -14.29
CA MET A 1 83.94 -42.82 -14.40
C MET A 1 82.55 -42.78 -13.77
N LEU A 2 81.49 -42.85 -14.58
CA LEU A 2 80.12 -43.24 -14.18
C LEU A 2 80.07 -44.79 -14.04
N PRO A 3 79.01 -45.46 -13.52
CA PRO A 3 77.62 -45.04 -13.16
C PRO A 3 77.22 -45.50 -11.71
N SER A 4 76.04 -45.35 -11.10
CA SER A 4 74.70 -45.85 -11.45
C SER A 4 73.61 -45.38 -10.46
N ILE A 5 72.50 -44.89 -11.01
CA ILE A 5 71.07 -45.18 -10.74
C ILE A 5 70.67 -45.75 -9.36
N ALA A 6 69.85 -44.99 -8.62
CA ALA A 6 68.72 -45.55 -7.85
C ALA A 6 67.55 -44.55 -7.80
N LEU A 7 66.52 -44.90 -8.56
CA LEU A 7 65.18 -44.33 -8.60
C LEU A 7 64.44 -44.70 -7.29
N LEU A 8 63.82 -43.74 -6.60
CA LEU A 8 62.71 -44.05 -5.69
C LEU A 8 61.66 -42.92 -5.76
N PHE A 9 60.59 -43.25 -6.47
CA PHE A 9 59.30 -42.59 -6.46
C PHE A 9 58.72 -42.59 -5.04
N ALA A 10 58.14 -41.47 -4.60
CA ALA A 10 56.76 -41.43 -4.10
C ALA A 10 56.38 -40.00 -3.72
N SER A 11 55.48 -39.46 -4.53
CA SER A 11 54.70 -38.26 -4.33
C SER A 11 54.01 -38.22 -2.96
N ALA A 12 54.40 -37.28 -2.11
CA ALA A 12 53.52 -36.74 -1.09
C ALA A 12 52.76 -35.56 -1.70
N PHE A 13 51.78 -35.87 -2.55
CA PHE A 13 50.76 -34.89 -2.92
C PHE A 13 49.99 -34.58 -1.64
N ALA A 14 50.14 -33.36 -1.13
CA ALA A 14 49.23 -32.82 -0.14
C ALA A 14 47.84 -32.78 -0.77
N LEU A 15 47.05 -33.84 -0.54
CA LEU A 15 45.64 -33.86 -0.83
C LEU A 15 44.98 -32.98 0.23
N LEU A 16 45.10 -31.67 0.06
CA LEU A 16 44.16 -30.73 0.65
C LEU A 16 42.82 -31.07 -0.01
N ALA A 17 42.01 -31.87 0.67
CA ALA A 17 40.64 -32.10 0.29
C ALA A 17 39.90 -30.76 0.43
N LEU A 18 40.02 -29.92 -0.61
CA LEU A 18 39.03 -28.91 -0.95
C LEU A 18 37.77 -29.69 -1.30
N LEU A 19 37.01 -30.07 -0.28
CA LEU A 19 35.60 -30.37 -0.47
C LEU A 19 35.02 -29.17 -1.21
N PRO A 20 34.38 -29.34 -2.37
CA PRO A 20 33.51 -28.29 -2.85
C PRO A 20 32.41 -28.19 -1.80
N PHE A 21 32.48 -27.19 -0.93
CA PHE A 21 31.27 -26.61 -0.41
C PHE A 21 30.53 -26.14 -1.65
N SER A 22 29.67 -27.01 -2.19
CA SER A 22 28.63 -26.60 -3.11
C SER A 22 27.65 -25.83 -2.24
N ILE A 23 28.02 -24.59 -1.93
CA ILE A 23 27.16 -23.67 -1.19
C ILE A 23 25.95 -23.51 -2.09
N ALA A 24 24.77 -23.85 -1.57
CA ALA A 24 23.52 -23.67 -2.28
C ALA A 24 23.50 -22.23 -2.83
N HIS A 25 23.49 -22.06 -4.15
CA HIS A 25 23.62 -20.76 -4.83
C HIS A 25 22.31 -19.94 -4.76
N GLY A 26 21.59 -20.00 -3.65
CA GLY A 26 20.27 -19.42 -3.45
C GLY A 26 20.12 -18.77 -2.08
N ILE A 27 18.93 -18.24 -1.80
CA ILE A 27 18.61 -17.55 -0.53
C ILE A 27 19.01 -18.42 0.68
N ALA A 28 18.67 -19.71 0.68
CA ALA A 28 18.98 -20.63 1.77
C ALA A 28 20.49 -20.78 2.04
N GLY A 29 21.34 -20.72 1.00
CA GLY A 29 22.79 -20.77 1.17
C GLY A 29 23.34 -19.49 1.76
N VAL A 30 22.81 -18.32 1.36
CA VAL A 30 23.17 -17.05 1.99
C VAL A 30 22.78 -17.06 3.48
N ILE A 31 21.57 -17.52 3.81
CA ILE A 31 21.10 -17.64 5.20
C ILE A 31 22.03 -18.55 6.01
N ALA A 32 22.37 -19.73 5.51
CA ALA A 32 23.23 -20.68 6.21
C ALA A 32 24.67 -20.18 6.42
N ALA A 33 25.16 -19.26 5.56
CA ALA A 33 26.49 -18.68 5.67
C ALA A 33 26.60 -17.58 6.75
N HIS A 34 25.48 -17.03 7.23
CA HIS A 34 25.47 -15.88 8.14
C HIS A 34 25.02 -16.28 9.56
N ARG A 35 25.88 -16.03 10.56
CA ARG A 35 25.58 -16.41 11.97
C ARG A 35 24.35 -15.69 12.54
N GLU A 36 24.08 -14.47 12.10
CA GLU A 36 22.92 -13.68 12.53
C GLU A 36 21.58 -14.20 12.01
N LEU A 37 21.60 -15.19 11.12
CA LEU A 37 20.42 -15.84 10.53
C LEU A 37 20.30 -17.32 10.92
N SER A 38 21.06 -17.80 11.91
CA SER A 38 21.08 -19.21 12.30
C SER A 38 19.71 -19.73 12.77
N THR A 39 18.93 -18.92 13.48
CA THR A 39 17.58 -19.26 13.92
C THR A 39 16.65 -19.41 12.71
N LEU A 40 16.76 -18.51 11.74
CA LEU A 40 16.01 -18.60 10.49
C LEU A 40 16.39 -19.85 9.69
N SER A 41 17.68 -20.17 9.62
CA SER A 41 18.16 -21.40 8.97
C SER A 41 17.56 -22.65 9.62
N ALA A 42 17.45 -22.68 10.95
CA ALA A 42 16.85 -23.80 11.67
C ALA A 42 15.36 -23.94 11.34
N ILE A 43 14.62 -22.82 11.31
CA ILE A 43 13.20 -22.80 10.91
C ILE A 43 13.05 -23.32 9.48
N ILE A 44 13.81 -22.80 8.51
CA ILE A 44 13.70 -23.24 7.10
C ILE A 44 13.94 -24.75 6.96
N ASN A 45 14.92 -25.30 7.67
CA ASN A 45 15.21 -26.74 7.64
C ASN A 45 14.10 -27.60 8.29
N GLN A 46 13.31 -27.03 9.20
CA GLN A 46 12.17 -27.70 9.82
C GLN A 46 10.95 -27.76 8.90
N TYR A 47 10.84 -26.84 7.92
CA TYR A 47 9.70 -26.73 7.02
C TYR A 47 10.13 -26.87 5.54
N PRO A 48 10.11 -28.10 4.96
CA PRO A 48 10.56 -28.35 3.59
C PRO A 48 9.89 -27.49 2.52
N GLN A 49 8.62 -27.12 2.72
CA GLN A 49 7.86 -26.24 1.83
C GLN A 49 8.47 -24.83 1.76
N LEU A 50 9.05 -24.31 2.86
CA LEU A 50 9.74 -23.03 2.88
C LEU A 50 11.05 -23.11 2.10
N LEU A 51 11.79 -24.21 2.25
CA LEU A 51 13.02 -24.44 1.50
C LEU A 51 12.75 -24.49 -0.01
N GLU A 52 11.67 -25.15 -0.43
CA GLU A 52 11.25 -25.18 -1.82
C GLU A 52 10.87 -23.78 -2.35
N ALA A 53 10.10 -23.01 -1.57
CA ALA A 53 9.75 -21.63 -1.92
C ALA A 53 10.99 -20.73 -2.05
N LEU A 54 11.96 -20.83 -1.15
CA LEU A 54 13.19 -20.04 -1.17
C LEU A 54 14.19 -20.48 -2.24
N THR A 55 14.11 -21.73 -2.70
CA THR A 55 14.99 -22.25 -3.76
C THR A 55 14.43 -21.94 -5.15
N SER A 56 13.11 -21.93 -5.30
CA SER A 56 12.43 -21.65 -6.57
C SER A 56 12.25 -20.16 -6.87
N THR A 57 12.45 -19.29 -5.88
CA THR A 57 12.20 -17.86 -6.03
C THR A 57 13.48 -17.05 -6.28
N ASN A 58 13.49 -16.30 -7.38
CA ASN A 58 14.43 -15.21 -7.60
C ASN A 58 13.85 -13.92 -7.04
N GLY A 59 14.71 -13.04 -6.53
CA GLY A 59 14.33 -11.73 -6.06
C GLY A 59 15.05 -11.31 -4.79
N THR A 60 14.32 -10.64 -3.90
CA THR A 60 14.88 -10.10 -2.67
C THR A 60 14.23 -10.77 -1.48
N PHE A 61 15.03 -11.21 -0.52
CA PHE A 61 14.53 -11.75 0.73
C PHE A 61 14.93 -10.86 1.90
N LEU A 62 13.93 -10.39 2.63
CA LEU A 62 14.11 -9.61 3.85
C LEU A 62 14.25 -10.61 5.01
N ALA A 63 15.47 -10.97 5.37
CA ALA A 63 15.75 -12.00 6.36
C ALA A 63 15.70 -11.44 7.79
N PRO A 64 14.75 -11.84 8.65
CA PRO A 64 14.78 -11.44 10.05
C PRO A 64 15.99 -12.05 10.76
N SER A 65 16.72 -11.23 11.50
CA SER A 65 17.84 -11.66 12.35
C SER A 65 17.37 -12.57 13.49
N ASN A 66 18.30 -13.27 14.15
CA ASN A 66 18.01 -14.09 15.32
C ASN A 66 17.25 -13.29 16.39
N ALA A 67 17.72 -12.08 16.73
CA ALA A 67 17.07 -11.21 17.71
C ALA A 67 15.66 -10.78 17.30
N ALA A 68 15.44 -10.57 16.00
CA ALA A 68 14.12 -10.26 15.44
C ALA A 68 13.14 -11.42 15.65
N ILE A 69 13.58 -12.65 15.36
CA ILE A 69 12.79 -13.86 15.53
C ILE A 69 12.52 -14.10 17.01
N ASP A 70 13.52 -13.99 17.88
CA ASP A 70 13.36 -14.18 19.33
C ASP A 70 12.31 -13.21 19.91
N THR A 71 12.37 -11.94 19.50
CA THR A 71 11.39 -10.93 19.90
C THR A 71 9.98 -11.27 19.41
N PHE A 72 9.87 -11.73 18.16
CA PHE A 72 8.59 -12.14 17.59
C PHE A 72 8.00 -13.35 18.32
N VAL A 73 8.81 -14.38 18.56
CA VAL A 73 8.40 -15.60 19.26
C VAL A 73 7.97 -15.28 20.69
N ALA A 74 8.73 -14.44 21.40
CA ALA A 74 8.34 -13.97 22.73
C ALA A 74 6.98 -13.26 22.73
N ALA A 75 6.71 -12.42 21.72
CA ALA A 75 5.42 -11.74 21.57
C ALA A 75 4.25 -12.70 21.28
N GLN A 76 4.52 -13.89 20.73
CA GLN A 76 3.52 -14.94 20.48
C GLN A 76 3.39 -15.95 21.64
N GLY A 77 3.99 -15.68 22.81
CA GLY A 77 3.96 -16.59 23.96
C GLY A 77 5.12 -17.58 24.02
N ALA A 78 6.23 -17.26 23.36
CA ALA A 78 7.50 -17.99 23.34
C ALA A 78 7.48 -19.39 22.70
N ASP A 79 6.46 -19.70 21.89
CA ASP A 79 6.35 -21.00 21.22
C ASP A 79 5.98 -20.84 19.73
N LEU A 80 6.91 -21.22 18.84
CA LEU A 80 6.67 -21.25 17.39
C LEU A 80 5.68 -22.34 16.99
N SER A 81 5.55 -23.42 17.77
CA SER A 81 4.62 -24.51 17.47
C SER A 81 3.16 -24.11 17.68
N ALA A 82 2.92 -23.02 18.41
CA ALA A 82 1.59 -22.40 18.53
C ALA A 82 1.16 -21.65 17.25
N ILE A 83 2.10 -21.37 16.34
CA ILE A 83 1.82 -20.68 15.08
C ILE A 83 1.51 -21.72 14.00
N SER A 84 0.40 -21.54 13.28
CA SER A 84 0.03 -22.46 12.21
C SER A 84 1.05 -22.44 11.06
N ASN A 85 1.26 -23.60 10.42
CA ASN A 85 2.15 -23.72 9.26
C ASN A 85 1.77 -22.75 8.14
N ASP A 86 0.47 -22.52 7.91
CA ASP A 86 -0.04 -21.58 6.92
C ASP A 86 0.36 -20.14 7.24
N THR A 87 0.35 -19.76 8.53
CA THR A 87 0.81 -18.44 8.99
C THR A 87 2.31 -18.29 8.79
N ILE A 88 3.10 -19.33 9.09
CA ILE A 88 4.56 -19.30 8.86
C ILE A 88 4.86 -19.16 7.36
N GLN A 89 4.17 -19.89 6.50
CA GLN A 89 4.31 -19.79 5.05
C GLN A 89 3.91 -18.39 4.55
N ALA A 90 2.79 -17.84 5.03
CA ALA A 90 2.38 -16.48 4.70
C ALA A 90 3.43 -15.45 5.15
N LEU A 91 4.05 -15.66 6.30
CA LEU A 91 5.06 -14.77 6.84
C LEU A 91 6.30 -14.77 5.95
N VAL A 92 6.80 -15.95 5.57
CA VAL A 92 7.94 -16.06 4.63
C VAL A 92 7.61 -15.44 3.28
N SER A 93 6.41 -15.68 2.74
CA SER A 93 5.95 -15.05 1.50
C SER A 93 5.87 -13.52 1.60
N TYR A 94 5.61 -12.97 2.78
CA TYR A 94 5.59 -11.52 3.00
C TYR A 94 7.00 -10.91 3.09
N HIS A 95 7.99 -11.69 3.52
CA HIS A 95 9.40 -11.28 3.53
C HIS A 95 10.09 -11.48 2.17
N LEU A 96 9.42 -12.15 1.23
CA LEU A 96 9.94 -12.45 -0.09
C LEU A 96 9.37 -11.47 -1.12
N LEU A 97 10.25 -10.83 -1.87
CA LEU A 97 9.94 -9.90 -2.94
C LEU A 97 10.38 -10.56 -4.25
N PRO A 98 9.50 -10.74 -5.25
CA PRO A 98 9.83 -11.44 -6.49
C PRO A 98 10.79 -10.64 -7.40
N THR A 99 11.12 -9.40 -7.03
CA THR A 99 12.05 -8.54 -7.76
C THR A 99 13.38 -8.44 -7.04
N ALA A 100 14.48 -8.45 -7.79
CA ALA A 100 15.83 -8.25 -7.25
C ALA A 100 16.07 -6.75 -7.03
N LEU A 101 16.08 -6.32 -5.77
CA LEU A 101 16.16 -4.94 -5.34
C LEU A 101 17.37 -4.79 -4.40
N SER A 102 18.35 -4.02 -4.85
CA SER A 102 19.48 -3.63 -4.00
C SER A 102 19.05 -2.58 -2.96
N ALA A 103 19.89 -2.35 -1.95
CA ALA A 103 19.71 -1.30 -0.98
C ALA A 103 19.58 0.08 -1.65
N ALA A 104 20.32 0.30 -2.74
CA ALA A 104 20.23 1.53 -3.53
C ALA A 104 18.86 1.70 -4.20
N ASN A 105 18.24 0.62 -4.68
CA ASN A 105 16.88 0.68 -5.25
C ASN A 105 15.82 0.99 -4.19
N LEU A 106 16.05 0.56 -2.94
CA LEU A 106 15.13 0.75 -1.82
C LEU A 106 15.36 2.08 -1.06
N SER A 107 16.53 2.70 -1.22
CA SER A 107 16.94 3.92 -0.50
C SER A 107 16.70 5.21 -1.29
N VAL A 108 15.72 5.22 -2.19
CA VAL A 108 15.40 6.40 -3.01
C VAL A 108 14.69 7.48 -2.20
N ALA A 109 14.85 8.75 -2.59
CA ALA A 109 14.09 9.85 -1.99
C ALA A 109 12.59 9.66 -2.27
N GLY A 110 11.74 9.86 -1.26
CA GLY A 110 10.32 9.48 -1.31
C GLY A 110 10.05 7.97 -1.07
N GLY A 111 11.10 7.15 -1.00
CA GLY A 111 11.05 5.71 -0.74
C GLY A 111 10.54 4.87 -1.92
N ALA A 112 10.58 3.56 -1.74
CA ALA A 112 10.19 2.57 -2.74
C ALA A 112 9.06 1.69 -2.21
N ILE A 113 8.07 1.41 -3.06
CA ILE A 113 7.06 0.37 -2.80
C ILE A 113 7.50 -0.90 -3.50
N ALA A 114 7.61 -2.00 -2.76
CA ALA A 114 7.99 -3.29 -3.30
C ALA A 114 6.88 -4.31 -3.06
N GLN A 115 6.51 -5.03 -4.12
CA GLN A 115 5.54 -6.11 -4.04
C GLN A 115 6.16 -7.31 -3.33
N THR A 116 5.35 -7.98 -2.52
CA THR A 116 5.70 -9.22 -1.83
C THR A 116 5.08 -10.42 -2.55
N SER A 117 5.55 -11.62 -2.25
CA SER A 117 4.95 -12.87 -2.73
C SER A 117 3.69 -13.27 -1.96
N LEU A 118 3.25 -12.47 -0.97
CA LEU A 118 2.04 -12.73 -0.21
C LEU A 118 0.78 -12.38 -1.02
N LEU A 119 0.08 -13.43 -1.46
CA LEU A 119 -1.18 -13.35 -2.23
C LEU A 119 -2.43 -13.76 -1.42
N SER A 120 -2.27 -14.17 -0.16
CA SER A 120 -3.37 -14.70 0.64
C SER A 120 -4.41 -13.63 0.93
N GLN A 121 -5.66 -13.87 0.54
CA GLN A 121 -6.80 -12.98 0.79
C GLN A 121 -7.09 -12.76 2.29
N ALA A 122 -6.65 -13.68 3.16
CA ALA A 122 -6.75 -13.51 4.60
C ALA A 122 -5.93 -12.30 5.10
N TYR A 123 -4.89 -11.91 4.37
CA TYR A 123 -3.97 -10.83 4.73
C TYR A 123 -3.90 -9.72 3.65
N ALA A 124 -4.49 -9.94 2.47
CA ALA A 124 -4.47 -9.04 1.31
C ALA A 124 -5.83 -9.02 0.59
N ASN A 125 -6.76 -8.18 1.03
CA ASN A 125 -8.00 -7.88 0.33
C ASN A 125 -7.79 -6.79 -0.75
N LEU A 126 -6.92 -7.10 -1.72
CA LEU A 126 -6.51 -6.18 -2.80
C LEU A 126 -6.95 -6.67 -4.20
N GLN A 127 -8.07 -7.40 -4.29
CA GLN A 127 -8.67 -7.84 -5.57
C GLN A 127 -7.69 -8.60 -6.50
N GLY A 128 -6.82 -9.44 -5.92
CA GLY A 128 -5.83 -10.22 -6.66
C GLY A 128 -4.46 -9.55 -6.83
N ALA A 129 -4.27 -8.33 -6.32
CA ALA A 129 -2.95 -7.73 -6.23
C ALA A 129 -2.14 -8.25 -5.03
N SER A 130 -0.81 -8.30 -5.19
CA SER A 130 0.10 -8.63 -4.10
C SER A 130 0.09 -7.57 -3.00
N ASN A 131 0.27 -8.02 -1.77
CA ASN A 131 0.66 -7.14 -0.68
C ASN A 131 2.01 -6.47 -0.97
N VAL A 132 2.26 -5.34 -0.33
CA VAL A 132 3.50 -4.58 -0.50
C VAL A 132 4.19 -4.31 0.83
N VAL A 133 5.45 -3.91 0.74
CA VAL A 133 6.19 -3.22 1.78
C VAL A 133 6.67 -1.87 1.24
N TYR A 134 6.84 -0.91 2.13
CA TYR A 134 7.46 0.38 1.82
C TYR A 134 8.87 0.39 2.38
N ALA A 135 9.87 0.79 1.60
CA ALA A 135 11.24 0.91 2.05
C ALA A 135 11.76 2.33 1.82
N SER A 136 12.51 2.86 2.77
CA SER A 136 13.04 4.22 2.68
C SER A 136 14.25 4.39 3.59
N ALA A 137 15.25 5.14 3.12
CA ALA A 137 16.31 5.68 3.97
C ALA A 137 15.93 7.03 4.59
N TYR A 138 14.84 7.67 4.12
CA TYR A 138 14.40 9.01 4.49
C TYR A 138 13.15 8.97 5.39
N GLY A 139 12.99 7.91 6.17
CA GLY A 139 11.85 7.77 7.08
C GLY A 139 10.53 7.42 6.41
N SER A 140 9.47 7.40 7.21
CA SER A 140 8.12 7.00 6.81
C SER A 140 7.37 8.08 6.03
N ALA A 141 7.76 9.35 6.17
CA ALA A 141 7.21 10.47 5.40
C ALA A 141 8.04 10.81 4.15
N GLY A 142 9.18 10.12 3.95
CA GLY A 142 10.10 10.38 2.85
C GLY A 142 10.99 11.63 3.03
N GLN A 143 11.04 12.21 4.24
CA GLN A 143 11.70 13.47 4.57
C GLN A 143 12.43 13.53 5.94
N ASP A 144 12.88 12.41 6.49
CA ASP A 144 13.85 12.48 7.59
C ASP A 144 15.07 13.30 7.15
N SER A 145 15.66 14.09 8.06
CA SER A 145 16.69 15.14 7.85
C SER A 145 18.00 14.71 7.16
N GLY A 146 18.04 13.51 6.61
CA GLY A 146 19.10 12.84 5.89
C GLY A 146 18.83 11.33 5.86
N PRO A 147 19.56 10.55 5.04
CA PRO A 147 19.44 9.10 5.06
C PRO A 147 19.82 8.56 6.46
N SER A 148 18.90 7.88 7.14
CA SER A 148 19.04 7.37 8.52
C SER A 148 19.16 5.84 8.58
N GLY A 149 19.81 5.25 7.58
CA GLY A 149 19.83 3.80 7.34
C GLY A 149 18.57 3.32 6.64
N LEU A 150 18.67 2.27 5.84
CA LEU A 150 17.53 1.72 5.13
C LEU A 150 16.55 1.07 6.12
N LYS A 151 15.28 1.47 6.04
CA LYS A 151 14.19 0.94 6.85
C LYS A 151 13.12 0.34 5.95
N VAL A 152 12.52 -0.76 6.38
CA VAL A 152 11.37 -1.38 5.74
C VAL A 152 10.16 -1.22 6.66
N TYR A 153 9.11 -0.61 6.14
CA TYR A 153 7.82 -0.42 6.77
C TYR A 153 6.84 -1.47 6.22
N SER A 154 6.19 -2.16 7.14
CA SER A 154 5.17 -3.17 6.86
C SER A 154 3.93 -2.90 7.71
N GLY A 155 2.81 -3.52 7.35
CA GLY A 155 1.55 -3.47 8.10
C GLY A 155 1.26 -2.14 8.80
N VAL A 156 1.15 -2.20 10.14
CA VAL A 156 0.86 -1.07 11.05
C VAL A 156 1.90 0.06 11.06
N GLY A 157 2.88 0.06 10.15
CA GLY A 157 3.80 1.15 9.91
C GLY A 157 5.01 1.19 10.83
N THR A 158 5.25 0.14 11.62
CA THR A 158 6.47 0.00 12.42
C THR A 158 7.67 -0.29 11.51
N PRO A 159 8.77 0.47 11.59
CA PRO A 159 9.97 0.21 10.80
C PRO A 159 10.73 -1.01 11.30
N ALA A 160 11.18 -1.84 10.37
CA ALA A 160 12.26 -2.80 10.53
C ALA A 160 13.54 -2.18 9.93
N ASN A 161 14.58 -2.01 10.73
CA ASN A 161 15.86 -1.49 10.25
C ASN A 161 16.62 -2.59 9.51
N VAL A 162 17.21 -2.25 8.37
CA VAL A 162 18.11 -3.15 7.65
C VAL A 162 19.51 -3.06 8.27
N THR A 163 19.98 -4.14 8.87
CA THR A 163 21.27 -4.21 9.59
C THR A 163 22.42 -4.65 8.69
N SER A 164 22.14 -5.57 7.76
CA SER A 164 23.06 -6.03 6.71
C SER A 164 22.31 -5.97 5.39
N SER A 165 22.91 -5.40 4.35
CA SER A 165 22.25 -5.21 3.05
C SER A 165 23.11 -5.73 1.90
N ASP A 166 22.45 -5.96 0.76
CA ASP A 166 23.09 -6.38 -0.50
C ASP A 166 23.87 -7.70 -0.42
N LEU A 167 23.39 -8.67 0.38
CA LEU A 167 23.96 -10.02 0.39
C LEU A 167 23.54 -10.75 -0.88
N ALA A 168 24.38 -10.66 -1.92
CA ALA A 168 24.06 -11.13 -3.26
C ALA A 168 24.07 -12.66 -3.41
N TYR A 169 23.14 -13.17 -4.22
CA TYR A 169 23.13 -14.53 -4.77
C TYR A 169 22.68 -14.48 -6.24
N PRO A 170 22.88 -15.55 -7.04
CA PRO A 170 22.53 -15.54 -8.46
C PRO A 170 21.10 -15.12 -8.84
N GLY A 171 20.14 -15.25 -7.91
CA GLY A 171 18.75 -14.86 -8.11
C GLY A 171 18.37 -13.48 -7.54
N GLY A 172 19.27 -12.77 -6.84
CA GLY A 172 19.02 -11.43 -6.30
C GLY A 172 19.75 -11.14 -4.98
N PHE A 173 19.04 -10.64 -3.96
CA PHE A 173 19.65 -10.13 -2.73
C PHE A 173 18.97 -10.63 -1.46
N VAL A 174 19.74 -10.78 -0.38
CA VAL A 174 19.21 -10.91 0.98
C VAL A 174 19.56 -9.64 1.76
N HIS A 175 18.56 -9.05 2.42
CA HIS A 175 18.74 -7.94 3.36
C HIS A 175 18.33 -8.41 4.75
N VAL A 176 19.22 -8.30 5.72
CA VAL A 176 18.94 -8.68 7.11
C VAL A 176 18.21 -7.54 7.80
N ILE A 177 17.11 -7.86 8.47
CA ILE A 177 16.28 -6.91 9.21
C ILE A 177 16.21 -7.23 10.71
N ASP A 178 16.10 -6.19 11.52
CA ASP A 178 16.05 -6.30 12.99
C ASP A 178 14.66 -6.64 13.56
N ARG A 179 13.65 -6.79 12.69
CA ARG A 179 12.28 -7.15 13.07
C ARG A 179 11.65 -8.09 12.05
N VAL A 180 10.80 -8.99 12.53
CA VAL A 180 9.88 -9.73 11.66
C VAL A 180 8.80 -8.77 11.16
N LEU A 181 8.51 -8.79 9.87
CA LEU A 181 7.46 -7.96 9.26
C LEU A 181 6.08 -8.38 9.75
N ASN A 182 5.26 -7.39 10.12
CA ASN A 182 3.92 -7.63 10.64
C ASN A 182 2.91 -7.64 9.50
N PHE A 183 1.99 -8.61 9.51
CA PHE A 183 0.93 -8.64 8.52
C PHE A 183 0.09 -7.35 8.55
N PRO A 184 -0.28 -6.83 7.36
CA PRO A 184 -1.26 -5.77 7.27
C PRO A 184 -2.55 -6.12 8.01
N GLN A 185 -3.09 -5.14 8.73
CA GLN A 185 -4.33 -5.26 9.47
C GLN A 185 -5.44 -4.44 8.80
N PRO A 186 -6.72 -4.72 9.08
CA PRO A 186 -7.82 -3.85 8.66
C PRO A 186 -7.65 -2.41 9.18
N CYS A 187 -8.40 -1.48 8.60
CA CYS A 187 -8.30 -0.05 8.90
C CYS A 187 -8.52 0.25 10.40
N THR A 188 -9.53 -0.34 11.02
CA THR A 188 -9.85 -0.09 12.44
C THR A 188 -8.74 -0.58 13.37
N LYS A 189 -8.21 -1.78 13.12
CA LYS A 189 -7.08 -2.36 13.87
C LYS A 189 -5.79 -1.57 13.67
N THR A 190 -5.57 -1.10 12.45
CA THR A 190 -4.44 -0.23 12.14
C THR A 190 -4.54 1.10 12.88
N ALA A 191 -5.73 1.72 12.94
CA ALA A 191 -5.96 2.94 13.70
C ALA A 191 -5.68 2.75 15.20
N GLN A 192 -6.09 1.62 15.78
CA GLN A 192 -5.79 1.28 17.17
C GLN A 192 -4.27 1.11 17.40
N ALA A 193 -3.59 0.37 16.53
CA ALA A 193 -2.14 0.13 16.63
C ALA A 193 -1.33 1.43 16.45
N ALA A 194 -1.79 2.32 15.59
CA ALA A 194 -1.20 3.64 15.36
C ALA A 194 -1.62 4.71 16.40
N GLN A 195 -2.33 4.31 17.47
CA GLN A 195 -2.80 5.19 18.55
C GLN A 195 -3.73 6.32 18.09
N LEU A 196 -4.49 6.10 17.02
CA LEU A 196 -5.47 7.05 16.46
C LEU A 196 -6.86 6.87 17.09
N SER A 197 -6.94 6.91 18.42
CA SER A 197 -8.17 6.62 19.18
C SER A 197 -9.33 7.54 18.79
N THR A 198 -9.09 8.84 18.56
CA THR A 198 -10.16 9.77 18.19
C THR A 198 -10.76 9.44 16.82
N LEU A 199 -9.92 9.00 15.87
CA LEU A 199 -10.40 8.52 14.57
C LEU A 199 -11.22 7.23 14.72
N TYR A 200 -10.75 6.29 15.54
CA TYR A 200 -11.47 5.06 15.84
C TYR A 200 -12.86 5.34 16.45
N ASP A 201 -12.94 6.24 17.43
CA ASP A 201 -14.21 6.63 18.06
C ASP A 201 -15.15 7.32 17.05
N ALA A 202 -14.61 8.13 16.13
CA ALA A 202 -15.39 8.72 15.05
C ALA A 202 -15.97 7.66 14.10
N LEU A 203 -15.20 6.64 13.73
CA LEU A 203 -15.65 5.52 12.90
C LEU A 203 -16.76 4.72 13.59
N VAL A 204 -16.64 4.48 14.89
CA VAL A 204 -17.66 3.79 15.70
C VAL A 204 -18.94 4.63 15.76
N LYS A 205 -18.85 5.92 16.09
CA LYS A 205 -20.03 6.81 16.15
C LYS A 205 -20.72 6.98 14.80
N ALA A 206 -19.97 6.94 13.69
CA ALA A 206 -20.49 6.98 12.33
C ALA A 206 -21.01 5.61 11.84
N ASN A 207 -20.81 4.54 12.60
CA ASN A 207 -21.14 3.16 12.20
C ASN A 207 -20.51 2.75 10.86
N LEU A 208 -19.23 3.11 10.68
CA LEU A 208 -18.46 2.87 9.44
C LEU A 208 -17.33 1.84 9.60
N THR A 209 -17.15 1.25 10.79
CA THR A 209 -16.06 0.28 11.07
C THR A 209 -16.02 -0.87 10.06
N ASP A 210 -17.17 -1.52 9.85
CA ASP A 210 -17.25 -2.68 8.95
C ASP A 210 -17.04 -2.26 7.49
N TYR A 211 -17.52 -1.07 7.12
CA TYR A 211 -17.34 -0.53 5.78
C TYR A 211 -15.86 -0.29 5.48
N VAL A 212 -15.12 0.37 6.37
CA VAL A 212 -13.70 0.68 6.16
C VAL A 212 -12.80 -0.54 6.25
N ASP A 213 -13.22 -1.59 6.96
CA ASP A 213 -12.44 -2.83 7.08
C ASP A 213 -12.64 -3.80 5.91
N THR A 214 -13.79 -3.72 5.23
CA THR A 214 -14.15 -4.66 4.15
C THR A 214 -14.01 -4.07 2.74
N THR A 215 -14.02 -2.74 2.61
CA THR A 215 -13.88 -2.07 1.30
C THR A 215 -12.48 -2.30 0.74
N ALA A 216 -12.37 -3.02 -0.38
CA ALA A 216 -11.10 -3.25 -1.06
C ALA A 216 -10.58 -1.98 -1.76
N ASN A 217 -9.26 -1.92 -1.96
CA ASN A 217 -8.56 -0.81 -2.61
C ASN A 217 -8.89 0.56 -1.97
N PHE A 218 -8.69 0.62 -0.65
CA PHE A 218 -9.02 1.77 0.17
C PHE A 218 -7.79 2.63 0.46
N THR A 219 -7.92 3.96 0.34
CA THR A 219 -6.91 4.90 0.81
C THR A 219 -7.52 5.76 1.91
N CYS A 220 -6.97 5.68 3.12
CA CYS A 220 -7.41 6.44 4.27
C CYS A 220 -6.44 7.58 4.58
N PHE A 221 -6.95 8.79 4.70
CA PHE A 221 -6.24 9.93 5.24
C PHE A 221 -6.61 10.05 6.72
N ALA A 222 -5.72 9.64 7.61
CA ALA A 222 -6.04 9.39 9.01
C ALA A 222 -5.48 10.51 9.91
N PRO A 223 -6.30 11.44 10.43
CA PRO A 223 -5.79 12.50 11.29
C PRO A 223 -5.34 11.96 12.64
N THR A 224 -4.28 12.56 13.19
CA THR A 224 -3.82 12.29 14.56
C THR A 224 -4.78 12.81 15.63
N ASN A 225 -4.72 12.28 16.85
CA ASN A 225 -5.53 12.81 17.96
C ASN A 225 -5.22 14.29 18.23
N THR A 226 -3.96 14.70 18.07
CA THR A 226 -3.53 16.11 18.17
C THR A 226 -4.12 16.97 17.05
N ALA A 227 -4.29 16.42 15.83
CA ALA A 227 -5.00 17.10 14.75
C ALA A 227 -6.47 17.37 15.08
N PHE A 228 -7.18 16.38 15.62
CA PHE A 228 -8.56 16.57 16.08
C PHE A 228 -8.68 17.63 17.17
N GLN A 229 -7.76 17.58 18.16
CA GLN A 229 -7.70 18.56 19.24
C GLN A 229 -7.42 19.97 18.71
N ALA A 230 -6.44 20.12 17.82
CA ALA A 230 -6.08 21.40 17.22
C ALA A 230 -7.21 21.99 16.37
N ALA A 231 -8.00 21.15 15.72
CA ALA A 231 -9.19 21.56 14.98
C ALA A 231 -10.37 21.95 15.88
N GLY A 232 -10.27 21.74 17.21
CA GLY A 232 -11.35 22.03 18.15
C GLY A 232 -12.60 21.15 17.93
N ILE A 233 -12.42 19.98 17.33
CA ILE A 233 -13.54 19.09 17.00
C ILE A 233 -13.98 18.34 18.25
N ASP A 234 -15.18 18.64 18.72
CA ASP A 234 -15.88 17.81 19.69
C ASP A 234 -16.74 16.78 18.95
N LEU A 235 -16.31 15.52 19.00
CA LEU A 235 -17.05 14.42 18.40
C LEU A 235 -18.46 14.31 18.97
N ALA A 236 -18.71 14.67 20.23
CA ALA A 236 -20.04 14.59 20.84
C ALA A 236 -21.02 15.59 20.22
N ALA A 237 -20.53 16.79 19.89
CA ALA A 237 -21.32 17.86 19.28
C ALA A 237 -21.65 17.61 17.80
N LEU A 238 -20.87 16.78 17.10
CA LEU A 238 -21.12 16.45 15.70
C LEU A 238 -22.26 15.44 15.54
N SER A 239 -23.12 15.69 14.55
CA SER A 239 -24.12 14.71 14.11
C SER A 239 -23.46 13.53 13.41
N SER A 240 -24.10 12.36 13.42
CA SER A 240 -23.61 11.19 12.69
C SER A 240 -23.43 11.47 11.20
N GLN A 241 -24.31 12.27 10.58
CA GLN A 241 -24.20 12.63 9.17
C GLN A 241 -22.95 13.47 8.88
N GLN A 242 -22.65 14.48 9.71
CA GLN A 242 -21.43 15.28 9.56
C GLN A 242 -20.17 14.42 9.70
N LEU A 243 -20.18 13.46 10.63
CA LEU A 243 -19.06 12.52 10.79
C LEU A 243 -18.90 11.61 9.56
N VAL A 244 -20.00 11.08 9.03
CA VAL A 244 -19.97 10.27 7.80
C VAL A 244 -19.39 11.07 6.65
N ASP A 245 -19.83 12.31 6.43
CA ASP A 245 -19.35 13.14 5.33
C ASP A 245 -17.88 13.54 5.51
N ALA A 246 -17.45 13.85 6.74
CA ALA A 246 -16.06 14.10 7.07
C ALA A 246 -15.18 12.86 6.81
N LEU A 247 -15.60 11.67 7.25
CA LEU A 247 -14.86 10.42 7.06
C LEU A 247 -14.79 10.03 5.57
N LYS A 248 -15.86 10.26 4.80
CA LYS A 248 -15.87 10.09 3.35
C LYS A 248 -14.89 11.04 2.65
N TYR A 249 -14.75 12.27 3.13
CA TYR A 249 -13.77 13.22 2.58
C TYR A 249 -12.31 12.80 2.88
N HIS A 250 -12.10 12.08 3.97
CA HIS A 250 -10.81 11.50 4.33
C HIS A 250 -10.51 10.16 3.64
N SER A 251 -11.30 9.76 2.65
CA SER A 251 -11.23 8.42 2.07
C SER A 251 -11.28 8.45 0.55
N ILE A 252 -10.47 7.62 -0.10
CA ILE A 252 -10.57 7.31 -1.54
C ILE A 252 -10.84 5.80 -1.67
N VAL A 253 -11.72 5.43 -2.59
CA VAL A 253 -12.09 4.03 -2.87
C VAL A 253 -11.77 3.69 -4.33
N GLY A 254 -11.37 2.45 -4.58
CA GLY A 254 -11.10 1.93 -5.92
C GLY A 254 -9.66 2.16 -6.40
N SER A 255 -8.82 2.77 -5.57
CA SER A 255 -7.39 2.92 -5.82
C SER A 255 -6.61 2.93 -4.51
N VAL A 256 -5.47 2.24 -4.49
CA VAL A 256 -4.51 2.29 -3.39
C VAL A 256 -3.46 3.34 -3.70
N GLY A 257 -3.62 4.52 -3.12
CA GLY A 257 -2.78 5.68 -3.34
C GLY A 257 -1.52 5.62 -2.49
N TYR A 258 -0.55 4.76 -2.82
CA TYR A 258 0.77 4.82 -2.19
C TYR A 258 1.45 6.16 -2.50
N SER A 259 2.27 6.66 -1.58
CA SER A 259 2.98 7.94 -1.71
C SER A 259 3.80 8.05 -3.01
N THR A 260 4.37 6.94 -3.50
CA THR A 260 5.12 6.87 -4.75
C THR A 260 4.23 6.95 -5.99
N ALA A 261 2.97 6.52 -5.90
CA ALA A 261 1.99 6.53 -6.98
C ALA A 261 1.14 7.81 -7.01
N LEU A 262 1.07 8.56 -5.89
CA LEU A 262 0.40 9.85 -5.85
C LEU A 262 1.22 10.91 -6.59
N GLU A 263 0.60 11.66 -7.49
CA GLU A 263 1.26 12.67 -8.33
C GLU A 263 1.12 14.07 -7.71
N ASP A 264 2.17 14.88 -7.82
CA ASP A 264 2.15 16.28 -7.36
C ASP A 264 1.20 17.13 -8.20
N GLY A 265 0.39 17.95 -7.55
CA GLY A 265 -0.60 18.83 -8.17
C GLY A 265 -1.84 18.13 -8.69
N LYS A 266 -1.98 16.81 -8.48
CA LYS A 266 -3.11 16.02 -9.00
C LYS A 266 -4.26 15.96 -8.00
N GLU A 267 -5.47 16.05 -8.53
CA GLU A 267 -6.69 15.83 -7.77
C GLU A 267 -7.10 14.35 -7.75
N TYR A 268 -7.54 13.88 -6.59
CA TYR A 268 -8.06 12.54 -6.38
C TYR A 268 -9.47 12.61 -5.81
N GLN A 269 -10.41 11.87 -6.43
CA GLN A 269 -11.80 11.87 -6.01
C GLN A 269 -11.97 11.16 -4.67
N THR A 270 -12.50 11.86 -3.67
CA THR A 270 -12.84 11.23 -2.37
C THR A 270 -14.18 10.51 -2.46
N LEU A 271 -14.47 9.66 -1.47
CA LEU A 271 -15.75 8.99 -1.34
C LEU A 271 -16.91 9.98 -1.12
N LEU A 272 -16.64 11.21 -0.66
CA LEU A 272 -17.65 12.26 -0.55
C LEU A 272 -18.07 12.79 -1.93
N GLY A 273 -17.28 12.56 -2.97
CA GLY A 273 -17.49 13.14 -4.30
C GLY A 273 -16.83 14.51 -4.45
N VAL A 274 -16.06 14.97 -3.47
CA VAL A 274 -15.27 16.21 -3.52
C VAL A 274 -13.78 15.85 -3.61
N PRO A 275 -13.02 16.34 -4.58
CA PRO A 275 -11.62 15.96 -4.71
C PRO A 275 -10.74 16.53 -3.58
N VAL A 276 -9.62 15.85 -3.33
CA VAL A 276 -8.46 16.38 -2.60
C VAL A 276 -7.30 16.56 -3.57
N THR A 277 -6.50 17.59 -3.38
CA THR A 277 -5.27 17.81 -4.17
C THR A 277 -4.08 17.23 -3.44
N VAL A 278 -3.22 16.49 -4.13
CA VAL A 278 -1.95 16.04 -3.57
C VAL A 278 -0.86 17.05 -3.90
N HIS A 279 -0.04 17.39 -2.91
CA HIS A 279 1.19 18.13 -3.12
C HIS A 279 2.40 17.37 -2.59
N LYS A 280 3.54 17.48 -3.28
CA LYS A 280 4.84 16.96 -2.86
C LYS A 280 5.81 18.12 -2.70
N ARG A 281 5.94 18.63 -1.48
CA ARG A 281 6.89 19.71 -1.16
C ARG A 281 8.11 19.06 -0.52
N ASP A 282 9.25 19.22 -1.18
CA ASP A 282 10.50 18.57 -0.79
C ASP A 282 10.28 17.06 -0.56
N GLN A 283 9.61 16.29 -1.42
CA GLN A 283 9.27 14.86 -1.19
C GLN A 283 8.37 14.51 0.02
N GLN A 284 8.01 15.46 0.89
CA GLN A 284 6.95 15.24 1.88
C GLN A 284 5.60 15.36 1.19
N LEU A 285 4.72 14.40 1.49
CA LEU A 285 3.37 14.37 0.96
C LEU A 285 2.46 15.32 1.77
N PHE A 286 1.64 16.07 1.06
CA PHE A 286 0.58 16.93 1.61
C PHE A 286 -0.73 16.60 0.91
N ILE A 287 -1.82 16.56 1.67
CA ILE A 287 -3.17 16.38 1.16
C ILE A 287 -3.91 17.70 1.39
N ASN A 288 -4.29 18.36 0.31
CA ASN A 288 -4.52 19.80 0.28
C ASN A 288 -3.31 20.50 0.94
N ASP A 289 -3.52 21.20 2.05
CA ASP A 289 -2.44 21.86 2.80
C ASP A 289 -2.06 21.14 4.10
N VAL A 290 -2.54 19.91 4.31
CA VAL A 290 -2.26 19.13 5.51
C VAL A 290 -1.08 18.19 5.27
N ALA A 291 -0.07 18.27 6.14
CA ALA A 291 1.12 17.44 6.04
C ALA A 291 0.82 15.98 6.41
N VAL A 292 1.40 15.05 5.66
CA VAL A 292 1.45 13.64 6.01
C VAL A 292 2.65 13.42 6.94
N LEU A 293 2.38 12.94 8.16
CA LEU A 293 3.38 12.64 9.19
C LEU A 293 3.95 11.23 9.05
N GLN A 294 3.13 10.29 8.58
CA GLN A 294 3.54 8.92 8.29
C GLN A 294 2.80 8.46 7.05
N SER A 295 3.54 8.18 5.99
CA SER A 295 2.97 7.70 4.74
C SER A 295 3.06 6.17 4.65
N ASN A 296 2.18 5.58 3.84
CA ASN A 296 2.18 4.15 3.52
C ASN A 296 2.06 3.21 4.73
N VAL A 297 1.14 3.49 5.65
CA VAL A 297 0.74 2.48 6.63
C VAL A 297 -0.08 1.42 5.89
N ILE A 298 0.50 0.23 5.73
CA ILE A 298 -0.05 -0.82 4.86
C ILE A 298 -1.19 -1.53 5.58
N MET A 299 -2.39 -1.51 4.99
CA MET A 299 -3.57 -2.17 5.52
C MET A 299 -3.92 -3.40 4.68
N SER A 300 -4.67 -4.35 5.25
CA SER A 300 -5.06 -5.55 4.52
C SER A 300 -5.90 -5.24 3.28
N ASN A 301 -6.63 -4.13 3.27
CA ASN A 301 -7.50 -3.70 2.18
C ASN A 301 -7.03 -2.42 1.46
N GLY A 302 -5.82 -1.93 1.76
CA GLY A 302 -5.28 -0.73 1.11
C GLY A 302 -4.17 -0.03 1.89
N VAL A 303 -4.24 1.30 1.98
CA VAL A 303 -3.18 2.11 2.60
C VAL A 303 -3.73 3.27 3.42
N ALA A 304 -3.11 3.57 4.56
CA ALA A 304 -3.37 4.77 5.35
C ALA A 304 -2.19 5.74 5.34
N HIS A 305 -2.50 7.03 5.31
CA HIS A 305 -1.55 8.13 5.47
C HIS A 305 -1.96 8.94 6.69
N VAL A 306 -1.10 8.98 7.69
CA VAL A 306 -1.36 9.69 8.95
C VAL A 306 -1.12 11.18 8.76
N LEU A 307 -2.11 12.00 9.10
CA LEU A 307 -2.11 13.44 8.86
C LEU A 307 -1.87 14.26 10.13
N SER A 308 -1.22 15.41 9.96
CA SER A 308 -1.03 16.43 10.99
C SER A 308 -2.29 17.28 11.27
N GLY A 309 -3.32 17.14 10.44
CA GLY A 309 -4.52 17.98 10.43
C GLY A 309 -5.75 17.21 9.97
N VAL A 310 -6.93 17.80 10.18
CA VAL A 310 -8.21 17.27 9.69
C VAL A 310 -8.54 17.96 8.36
N LEU A 311 -8.89 17.18 7.34
CA LEU A 311 -9.32 17.69 6.05
C LEU A 311 -10.75 18.25 6.14
N THR A 312 -10.92 19.48 5.70
CA THR A 312 -12.23 20.13 5.61
C THR A 312 -12.62 20.34 4.14
N PRO A 313 -13.80 19.87 3.70
CA PRO A 313 -14.27 20.16 2.36
C PRO A 313 -14.37 21.67 2.12
N PRO A 314 -14.12 22.17 0.90
CA PRO A 314 -14.37 23.56 0.55
C PRO A 314 -15.85 23.92 0.80
N ALA A 315 -16.13 25.14 1.28
CA ALA A 315 -17.46 25.57 1.73
C ALA A 315 -18.58 25.47 0.66
N ASN A 316 -18.23 25.36 -0.62
CA ASN A 316 -19.17 25.23 -1.73
C ASN A 316 -19.47 23.78 -2.15
N ALA A 317 -18.87 22.77 -1.49
CA ALA A 317 -18.91 21.39 -1.95
C ALA A 317 -20.10 20.57 -1.40
N THR A 318 -20.81 21.07 -0.39
CA THR A 318 -21.95 20.41 0.26
C THR A 318 -23.31 20.66 -0.41
N THR A 319 -23.37 21.37 -1.54
CA THR A 319 -24.65 21.82 -2.15
C THR A 319 -25.15 21.03 -3.35
N THR A 320 -24.49 19.94 -3.78
CA THR A 320 -25.07 19.04 -4.80
C THR A 320 -26.06 18.05 -4.21
N THR A 321 -27.06 18.56 -3.49
CA THR A 321 -28.39 17.95 -3.47
C THR A 321 -29.19 18.69 -4.52
N SER A 322 -29.54 18.01 -5.61
CA SER A 322 -30.42 18.51 -6.66
C SER A 322 -31.69 19.11 -6.07
N SER A 323 -31.69 20.43 -5.86
CA SER A 323 -32.92 21.19 -5.74
C SER A 323 -33.46 21.33 -7.15
N ALA A 324 -34.24 20.32 -7.57
CA ALA A 324 -35.15 20.46 -8.69
C ALA A 324 -36.17 21.54 -8.28
N SER A 325 -35.86 22.79 -8.59
CA SER A 325 -36.81 23.89 -8.53
C SER A 325 -37.89 23.62 -9.58
N SER A 326 -39.02 23.13 -9.11
CA SER A 326 -40.26 23.04 -9.86
C SER A 326 -40.75 24.44 -10.19
N THR A 327 -40.39 24.94 -11.37
CA THR A 327 -41.07 26.11 -11.94
C THR A 327 -42.39 25.62 -12.54
N SER A 328 -43.49 25.84 -11.80
CA SER A 328 -44.85 25.58 -12.28
C SER A 328 -45.22 26.61 -13.34
N THR A 329 -45.39 26.18 -14.59
CA THR A 329 -46.03 26.97 -15.65
C THR A 329 -47.54 26.68 -15.63
N SER A 330 -48.37 27.71 -15.50
CA SER A 330 -49.82 27.66 -15.71
C SER A 330 -50.22 28.66 -16.81
N PRO A 331 -51.24 28.38 -17.65
CA PRO A 331 -51.39 28.97 -18.98
C PRO A 331 -52.36 30.15 -19.04
N GLY A 332 -52.14 31.08 -19.97
CA GLY A 332 -53.07 32.15 -20.34
C GLY A 332 -52.78 32.63 -21.77
N GLY A 333 -53.78 32.56 -22.65
CA GLY A 333 -53.64 32.74 -24.10
C GLY A 333 -54.03 34.11 -24.66
N ALA A 334 -53.87 34.19 -26.00
CA ALA A 334 -54.41 35.15 -26.98
C ALA A 334 -53.96 36.62 -26.85
N SER A 335 -53.69 37.42 -27.89
CA SER A 335 -53.75 37.31 -29.37
C SER A 335 -53.23 38.64 -29.96
N THR A 336 -52.80 38.65 -31.25
CA THR A 336 -52.82 39.77 -32.26
C THR A 336 -51.95 41.03 -31.99
N THR A 337 -51.25 41.73 -32.90
CA THR A 337 -51.05 41.83 -34.37
C THR A 337 -49.87 42.81 -34.59
N GLY A 338 -49.06 42.71 -35.66
CA GLY A 338 -48.21 43.85 -36.07
C GLY A 338 -47.02 43.59 -37.03
N THR A 339 -47.32 43.69 -38.32
CA THR A 339 -46.55 43.80 -39.58
C THR A 339 -45.19 44.54 -39.64
N ALA A 340 -44.39 44.15 -40.67
CA ALA A 340 -43.38 44.87 -41.49
C ALA A 340 -41.91 44.43 -41.27
N ALA A 341 -41.25 43.68 -42.18
CA ALA A 341 -40.74 43.98 -43.53
C ALA A 341 -39.22 44.28 -43.52
N GLY A 342 -38.44 43.58 -44.38
CA GLY A 342 -37.02 43.87 -44.60
C GLY A 342 -36.25 42.74 -45.27
N SER A 343 -36.02 42.87 -46.57
CA SER A 343 -35.50 41.88 -47.53
C SER A 343 -34.01 42.09 -47.85
N SER A 344 -33.24 41.01 -48.13
CA SER A 344 -32.17 40.92 -49.17
C SER A 344 -31.46 39.55 -49.05
N THR A 345 -31.61 38.55 -49.94
CA THR A 345 -31.09 38.33 -51.32
C THR A 345 -29.60 37.97 -51.44
N GLY A 346 -29.32 36.78 -51.99
CA GLY A 346 -28.07 36.33 -52.63
C GLY A 346 -27.08 35.58 -51.72
N THR A 347 -26.46 34.44 -52.05
CA THR A 347 -26.17 33.80 -53.34
C THR A 347 -25.71 32.35 -53.09
N ALA A 348 -26.01 31.46 -54.04
CA ALA A 348 -25.73 30.03 -54.06
C ALA A 348 -24.23 29.67 -54.24
N GLY A 349 -23.85 28.50 -53.72
CA GLY A 349 -22.58 27.83 -54.00
C GLY A 349 -22.62 26.35 -53.58
N ASN A 350 -22.54 25.46 -54.57
CA ASN A 350 -22.71 24.01 -54.49
C ASN A 350 -21.64 23.26 -53.68
N GLY A 351 -22.07 22.16 -53.04
CA GLY A 351 -21.46 20.84 -53.25
C GLY A 351 -20.45 20.34 -52.21
N ALA A 352 -20.91 19.47 -51.31
CA ALA A 352 -20.27 18.18 -51.04
C ALA A 352 -21.19 17.32 -50.14
N VAL A 353 -21.56 16.16 -50.66
CA VAL A 353 -22.27 15.08 -49.99
C VAL A 353 -21.24 14.28 -49.19
N SER A 354 -21.45 14.04 -47.90
CA SER A 354 -20.84 12.89 -47.23
C SER A 354 -21.69 12.38 -46.06
N LEU A 355 -22.37 11.28 -46.36
CA LEU A 355 -22.68 10.10 -45.56
C LEU A 355 -22.90 10.22 -44.05
N SER A 356 -24.17 10.02 -43.67
CA SER A 356 -24.57 9.55 -42.35
C SER A 356 -24.04 8.13 -42.12
N ALA A 357 -23.47 7.86 -40.95
CA ALA A 357 -23.34 6.51 -40.43
C ALA A 357 -23.79 6.49 -38.97
N ARG A 358 -24.95 5.84 -38.77
CA ARG A 358 -25.54 5.48 -37.50
C ARG A 358 -24.67 4.39 -36.84
N GLY A 359 -24.38 4.55 -35.56
CA GLY A 359 -23.68 3.55 -34.75
C GLY A 359 -24.06 3.69 -33.29
N VAL A 360 -25.30 3.28 -32.98
CA VAL A 360 -25.80 3.06 -31.62
C VAL A 360 -25.07 1.86 -31.03
N THR A 361 -24.49 1.97 -29.84
CA THR A 361 -24.49 0.89 -28.83
C THR A 361 -24.36 1.50 -27.45
N CYS A 362 -25.47 1.42 -26.71
CA CYS A 362 -25.59 1.62 -25.28
C CYS A 362 -24.75 0.58 -24.51
N TYR A 363 -24.19 0.96 -23.37
CA TYR A 363 -24.18 0.04 -22.21
C TYR A 363 -24.72 0.78 -20.99
N MET A 364 -25.83 0.24 -20.50
CA MET A 364 -26.63 0.70 -19.38
C MET A 364 -26.01 0.25 -18.04
N ILE A 365 -26.07 1.16 -17.06
CA ILE A 365 -26.68 0.98 -15.73
C ILE A 365 -26.36 -0.31 -14.97
N VAL A 366 -25.67 -0.16 -13.83
CA VAL A 366 -25.88 -1.00 -12.65
C VAL A 366 -26.18 -0.09 -11.46
N THR A 367 -27.48 0.02 -11.16
CA THR A 367 -28.06 0.55 -9.93
C THR A 367 -28.92 -0.58 -9.34
N LEU A 368 -29.03 -0.63 -7.99
CA LEU A 368 -29.75 -1.59 -7.12
C LEU A 368 -28.77 -2.66 -6.56
N ILE A 369 -28.68 -2.97 -5.26
CA ILE A 369 -29.63 -3.11 -4.13
C ILE A 369 -28.79 -2.86 -2.84
N PHE A 370 -29.25 -2.17 -1.79
CA PHE A 370 -29.86 -2.78 -0.59
C PHE A 370 -30.59 -1.73 0.27
N THR A 371 -31.91 -1.81 0.27
CA THR A 371 -32.79 -1.48 1.38
C THR A 371 -33.52 -2.76 1.79
N SER A 372 -33.52 -3.04 3.10
CA SER A 372 -34.46 -3.86 3.88
C SER A 372 -33.76 -4.94 4.71
N LEU A 373 -33.59 -4.69 6.01
CA LEU A 373 -34.24 -5.51 7.03
C LEU A 373 -34.22 -4.77 8.38
N ALA A 374 -35.41 -4.32 8.79
CA ALA A 374 -35.75 -4.00 10.17
C ALA A 374 -36.98 -4.84 10.53
N PHE A 375 -37.02 -5.31 11.79
CA PHE A 375 -38.07 -6.08 12.48
C PHE A 375 -38.23 -7.57 12.16
N ALA A 376 -37.67 -8.42 13.04
CA ALA A 376 -38.44 -9.13 14.08
C ALA A 376 -37.50 -9.56 15.22
#